data_AF-A0A5J5K0U2-F1
#
_entry.id   AF-A0A5J5K0U2-F1
#
_cell.length_a   1.000
_cell.length_b   1.000
_cell.length_c   1.000
_cell.angle_alpha   90.00
_cell.angle_beta   90.00
_cell.angle_gamma   90.00
#
_symmetry.space_group_name_H-M   'P 1'
#
loop_
_entity.id
_entity.type
_entity.pdbx_description
1 polymer ?
#
loop_
_entity_poly.entity_id
_entity_poly.type
_entity_poly.pdbx_seq_one_letter_code
_entity_poly.pdbx_strand_id
1 'polypeptide(L)'
;MPAALVLGAGVMGDRPSAMLSSRLDIAAELYRAGRVRALLLSGDNSRRSYDEPTVMRDYLVSRGVPAGRIVLDYAGFDTWDSCVRAKEIFGASHLVVVTQVFHLPRAVALCRTAGLDAFGVGDDSSHDWPVETAAYAVREFPATAKALLDGLVLHSSPRFLGRREVTLDHALAS
;
A
#
# COMPACT_ATOMS: atom_id res chain seq x y z
N MET A 1 -18.33 -1.28 3.58
CA MET A 1 -17.30 -2.16 2.98
C MET A 1 -16.00 -1.40 2.88
N PRO A 2 -14.87 -2.02 3.24
CA PRO A 2 -13.58 -1.34 3.39
C PRO A 2 -12.98 -0.94 2.03
N ALA A 3 -11.97 -0.07 2.08
CA ALA A 3 -11.05 0.15 0.96
C ALA A 3 -9.87 -0.84 1.03
N ALA A 4 -9.21 -1.09 -0.09
CA ALA A 4 -7.89 -1.73 -0.10
C ALA A 4 -6.79 -0.67 -0.08
N LEU A 5 -5.81 -0.79 0.81
CA LEU A 5 -4.53 -0.08 0.75
C LEU A 5 -3.54 -0.96 -0.02
N VAL A 6 -3.15 -0.53 -1.21
CA VAL A 6 -2.15 -1.22 -2.03
C VAL A 6 -0.81 -0.53 -1.83
N LEU A 7 0.15 -1.27 -1.27
CA LEU A 7 1.48 -0.75 -1.01
C LEU A 7 2.34 -0.80 -2.28
N GLY A 8 3.20 0.20 -2.47
CA GLY A 8 4.20 0.24 -3.54
C GLY A 8 5.26 -0.86 -3.44
N ALA A 9 5.76 -1.30 -4.60
CA ALA A 9 6.81 -2.31 -4.76
C ALA A 9 7.75 -2.03 -5.95
N GLY A 10 7.81 -0.79 -6.43
CA GLY A 10 8.74 -0.38 -7.48
C GLY A 10 8.11 -0.34 -8.87
N VAL A 11 8.54 0.63 -9.67
CA VAL A 11 8.22 0.74 -11.10
C VAL A 11 9.48 0.79 -11.97
N MET A 12 9.37 0.30 -13.19
CA MET A 12 10.38 0.36 -14.24
C MET A 12 9.86 1.20 -15.41
N GLY A 13 10.16 2.50 -15.38
CA GLY A 13 9.57 3.45 -16.34
C GLY A 13 8.08 3.59 -16.11
N ASP A 14 7.29 3.24 -17.11
CA ASP A 14 5.82 3.28 -17.12
C ASP A 14 5.15 1.96 -16.71
N ARG A 15 5.94 0.96 -16.27
CA ARG A 15 5.44 -0.37 -15.92
C ARG A 15 5.70 -0.72 -14.46
N PRO A 16 4.75 -1.39 -13.78
CA PRO A 16 5.01 -1.92 -12.45
C PRO A 16 6.10 -3.00 -12.48
N SER A 17 6.83 -3.14 -11.37
CA SER A 17 7.64 -4.35 -11.13
C SER A 17 6.75 -5.60 -11.08
N ALA A 18 7.34 -6.79 -11.21
CA ALA A 18 6.59 -8.04 -11.10
C ALA A 18 5.84 -8.15 -9.76
N MET A 19 6.49 -7.75 -8.67
CA MET A 19 5.86 -7.70 -7.34
C MET A 19 4.71 -6.68 -7.30
N LEU A 20 4.87 -5.52 -7.93
CA LEU A 20 3.83 -4.50 -7.94
C LEU A 20 2.64 -4.94 -8.81
N SER A 21 2.88 -5.55 -9.97
CA SER A 21 1.80 -6.08 -10.82
C SER A 21 0.98 -7.14 -10.09
N SER A 22 1.61 -8.04 -9.33
CA SER A 22 0.87 -9.03 -8.54
C SER A 22 -0.02 -8.39 -7.47
N ARG A 23 0.48 -7.37 -6.75
CA ARG A 23 -0.33 -6.62 -5.77
C ARG A 23 -1.53 -5.95 -6.45
N LEU A 24 -1.33 -5.37 -7.63
CA LEU A 24 -2.38 -4.69 -8.38
C LEU A 24 -3.41 -5.68 -8.94
N ASP A 25 -3.00 -6.86 -9.37
CA ASP A 25 -3.92 -7.92 -9.81
C ASP A 25 -4.81 -8.38 -8.65
N ILE A 26 -4.26 -8.62 -7.46
CA ILE A 26 -5.04 -8.92 -6.25
C ILE A 26 -6.03 -7.79 -5.93
N ALA A 27 -5.59 -6.53 -6.02
CA ALA A 27 -6.43 -5.38 -5.75
C ALA A 27 -7.62 -5.31 -6.74
N ALA A 28 -7.37 -5.56 -8.03
CA ALA A 28 -8.41 -5.63 -9.05
C ALA A 28 -9.40 -6.77 -8.78
N GLU A 29 -8.93 -7.93 -8.33
CA GLU A 29 -9.77 -9.06 -7.96
C GLU A 29 -10.66 -8.78 -6.75
N LEU A 30 -10.09 -8.20 -5.69
CA LEU A 30 -10.85 -7.79 -4.50
C LEU A 30 -11.96 -6.80 -4.85
N TYR A 31 -11.66 -5.84 -5.74
CA TYR A 31 -12.65 -4.89 -6.23
C TYR A 31 -13.74 -5.59 -7.04
N ARG A 32 -13.36 -6.40 -8.03
CA ARG A 32 -14.28 -7.14 -8.91
C ARG A 32 -15.19 -8.11 -8.13
N ALA A 33 -14.66 -8.73 -7.07
CA ALA A 33 -15.41 -9.61 -6.19
C ALA A 33 -16.30 -8.87 -5.17
N GLY A 34 -16.32 -7.53 -5.20
CA GLY A 34 -17.10 -6.70 -4.27
C GLY A 34 -16.60 -6.77 -2.82
N ARG A 35 -15.37 -7.24 -2.59
CA ARG A 35 -14.76 -7.34 -1.24
C ARG A 35 -14.28 -5.99 -0.73
N VAL A 36 -13.93 -5.08 -1.66
CA VAL A 36 -13.59 -3.69 -1.38
C VAL A 36 -14.34 -2.76 -2.33
N ARG A 37 -14.57 -1.51 -1.91
CA ARG A 37 -15.27 -0.50 -2.76
C ARG A 37 -14.36 0.51 -3.42
N ALA A 38 -13.16 0.70 -2.88
CA ALA A 38 -12.18 1.66 -3.37
C ALA A 38 -10.77 1.11 -3.17
N LEU A 39 -9.84 1.60 -3.97
CA LEU A 39 -8.41 1.27 -3.92
C LEU A 39 -7.63 2.54 -3.58
N LEU A 40 -6.93 2.54 -2.45
CA LEU A 40 -5.96 3.56 -2.06
C LEU A 40 -4.57 3.06 -2.45
N LEU A 41 -3.94 3.71 -3.42
CA LEU A 41 -2.65 3.33 -3.98
C LEU A 41 -1.57 4.24 -3.38
N SER A 42 -0.73 3.68 -2.49
CA SER A 42 0.28 4.45 -1.76
C SER A 42 1.68 4.06 -2.20
N GLY A 43 2.44 5.03 -2.71
CA GLY A 43 3.78 4.81 -3.27
C GLY A 43 4.63 6.08 -3.35
N ASP A 44 5.88 5.91 -3.76
CA ASP A 44 6.88 6.98 -3.84
C ASP A 44 6.66 7.88 -5.08
N ASN A 45 6.69 9.19 -4.86
CA ASN A 45 6.72 10.23 -5.90
C ASN A 45 7.75 11.34 -5.59
N SER A 46 8.83 11.00 -4.89
CA SER A 46 9.86 11.96 -4.41
C SER A 46 10.77 12.49 -5.52
N ARG A 47 10.85 11.80 -6.66
CA ARG A 47 11.75 12.13 -7.78
C ARG A 47 10.92 12.49 -9.00
N ARG A 48 11.30 13.55 -9.72
CA ARG A 48 10.58 14.01 -10.93
C ARG A 48 10.38 12.93 -12.00
N SER A 49 11.26 11.94 -12.04
CA SER A 49 11.24 10.84 -13.01
C SER A 49 10.57 9.57 -12.46
N TYR A 50 9.95 9.62 -11.28
CA TYR A 50 9.43 8.45 -10.59
C TYR A 50 8.07 8.79 -9.95
N ASP A 51 6.99 8.27 -10.54
CA ASP A 51 5.62 8.43 -10.06
C ASP A 51 4.95 7.05 -10.02
N GLU A 52 5.14 6.35 -8.91
CA GLU A 52 4.60 5.00 -8.72
C GLU A 52 3.07 4.97 -8.63
N PRO A 53 2.39 5.85 -7.88
CA PRO A 53 0.92 5.84 -7.80
C PRO A 53 0.23 6.04 -9.15
N THR A 54 0.77 6.91 -10.02
CA THR A 54 0.22 7.09 -11.37
C THR A 54 0.34 5.81 -12.21
N VAL A 55 1.48 5.12 -12.17
CA VAL A 55 1.67 3.83 -12.86
C VAL A 55 0.69 2.77 -12.32
N MET A 56 0.50 2.72 -11.01
CA MET A 56 -0.46 1.81 -10.37
C MET A 56 -1.90 2.07 -10.83
N ARG A 57 -2.33 3.34 -10.91
CA ARG A 57 -3.65 3.72 -11.44
C ARG A 57 -3.81 3.27 -12.87
N ASP A 58 -2.85 3.60 -13.73
CA ASP A 58 -2.97 3.35 -15.17
C ASP A 58 -3.04 1.83 -15.44
N TYR A 59 -2.28 1.04 -14.68
CA TYR A 59 -2.40 -0.42 -14.67
C TYR A 59 -3.82 -0.87 -14.28
N LEU A 60 -4.36 -0.43 -13.15
CA LEU A 60 -5.69 -0.86 -12.67
C LEU A 60 -6.83 -0.41 -13.59
N VAL A 61 -6.73 0.79 -14.17
CA VAL A 61 -7.67 1.27 -15.18
C VAL A 61 -7.63 0.37 -16.42
N SER A 62 -6.44 -0.03 -16.87
CA SER A 62 -6.30 -1.00 -17.98
C SER A 62 -6.90 -2.37 -17.67
N ARG A 63 -7.04 -2.71 -16.38
CA ARG A 63 -7.68 -3.94 -15.87
C ARG A 63 -9.18 -3.77 -15.60
N GLY A 64 -9.77 -2.63 -15.96
CA GLY A 64 -11.20 -2.38 -15.88
C GLY A 64 -11.69 -1.83 -14.54
N VAL A 65 -10.79 -1.42 -13.62
CA VAL A 65 -11.19 -0.70 -12.41
C VAL A 65 -11.53 0.75 -12.78
N PRO A 66 -12.73 1.26 -12.46
CA PRO A 66 -13.08 2.65 -12.78
C PRO A 66 -12.17 3.64 -12.04
N ALA A 67 -11.68 4.68 -12.74
CA ALA A 67 -10.78 5.68 -12.16
C ALA A 67 -11.37 6.38 -10.91
N GLY A 68 -12.70 6.57 -10.85
CA GLY A 68 -13.38 7.14 -9.68
C GLY A 68 -13.36 6.24 -8.42
N ARG A 69 -12.86 5.01 -8.53
CA ARG A 69 -12.66 4.07 -7.40
C ARG A 69 -11.21 4.00 -6.93
N ILE A 70 -10.32 4.73 -7.59
CA ILE A 70 -8.89 4.74 -7.34
C ILE A 70 -8.51 6.07 -6.70
N VAL A 71 -7.82 6.00 -5.57
CA VAL A 71 -7.29 7.15 -4.82
C VAL A 71 -5.79 7.02 -4.79
N LEU A 72 -5.10 8.13 -5.06
CA LEU A 72 -3.64 8.16 -5.15
C LEU A 72 -3.03 8.83 -3.94
N ASP A 73 -2.08 8.14 -3.32
CA ASP A 73 -1.23 8.68 -2.28
C ASP A 73 0.22 8.74 -2.76
N TYR A 74 0.67 9.96 -3.05
CA TYR A 74 2.00 10.29 -3.60
C TYR A 74 3.11 10.41 -2.56
N ALA A 75 2.81 10.18 -1.29
CA ALA A 75 3.78 10.31 -0.20
C ALA A 75 3.88 9.01 0.64
N GLY A 76 3.64 7.86 0.01
CA GLY A 76 3.85 6.53 0.59
C GLY A 76 5.30 6.06 0.45
N PHE A 77 6.25 6.70 1.14
CA PHE A 77 7.68 6.40 1.00
C PHE A 77 8.12 5.12 1.71
N ASP A 78 7.37 4.73 2.75
CA ASP A 78 7.48 3.43 3.39
C ASP A 78 6.11 2.97 3.92
N THR A 79 6.07 1.76 4.47
CA THR A 79 4.84 1.17 5.00
C THR A 79 4.25 1.96 6.15
N TRP A 80 5.08 2.59 7.00
CA TRP A 80 4.59 3.40 8.12
C TRP A 80 3.94 4.68 7.61
N ASP A 81 4.61 5.40 6.70
CA ASP A 81 4.06 6.58 6.02
C ASP A 81 2.70 6.24 5.37
N SER A 82 2.63 5.13 4.63
CA SER A 82 1.39 4.66 3.97
C SER A 82 0.26 4.43 4.98
N CYS A 83 0.54 3.74 6.09
CA CYS A 83 -0.47 3.43 7.11
C CYS A 83 -0.95 4.70 7.85
N VAL A 84 -0.03 5.59 8.27
CA VAL A 84 -0.42 6.81 8.98
C VAL A 84 -1.21 7.73 8.05
N ARG A 85 -0.77 7.89 6.80
CA ARG A 85 -1.47 8.74 5.83
C ARG A 85 -2.84 8.18 5.47
N ALA A 86 -2.99 6.87 5.30
CA ALA A 86 -4.29 6.24 5.10
C ALA A 86 -5.31 6.67 6.17
N LYS A 87 -4.89 6.75 7.43
CA LYS A 87 -5.74 7.21 8.53
C LYS A 87 -5.91 8.72 8.58
N GLU A 88 -4.81 9.45 8.72
CA GLU A 88 -4.84 10.88 9.07
C GLU A 88 -5.25 11.75 7.87
N ILE A 89 -4.90 11.33 6.67
CA ILE A 89 -5.10 12.11 5.43
C ILE A 89 -6.32 11.64 4.68
N PHE A 90 -6.45 10.33 4.49
CA PHE A 90 -7.56 9.77 3.71
C PHE A 90 -8.74 9.34 4.59
N GLY A 91 -8.65 9.49 5.92
CA GLY A 91 -9.76 9.21 6.83
C GLY A 91 -10.11 7.73 6.95
N ALA A 92 -9.23 6.82 6.52
CA ALA A 92 -9.48 5.39 6.63
C ALA A 92 -9.52 4.96 8.10
N SER A 93 -10.48 4.10 8.42
CA SER A 93 -10.61 3.47 9.74
C SER A 93 -10.51 1.95 9.65
N HIS A 94 -11.00 1.37 8.55
CA HIS A 94 -11.02 -0.07 8.29
C HIS A 94 -10.52 -0.33 6.87
N LEU A 95 -9.51 -1.17 6.70
CA LEU A 95 -8.91 -1.42 5.38
C LEU A 95 -8.36 -2.84 5.20
N VAL A 96 -8.23 -3.23 3.93
CA VAL A 96 -7.53 -4.43 3.49
C VAL A 96 -6.16 -4.02 2.95
N VAL A 97 -5.08 -4.41 3.62
CA VAL A 97 -3.70 -4.17 3.16
C VAL A 97 -3.34 -5.23 2.12
N VAL A 98 -2.92 -4.78 0.93
CA VAL A 98 -2.48 -5.63 -0.18
C VAL A 98 -0.96 -5.49 -0.36
N THR A 99 -0.25 -6.60 -0.17
CA THR A 99 1.22 -6.70 -0.30
C THR A 99 1.63 -8.16 -0.58
N GLN A 100 2.91 -8.54 -0.55
CA GLN A 100 3.34 -9.94 -0.56
C GLN A 100 3.15 -10.62 0.81
N VAL A 101 2.98 -11.94 0.80
CA VAL A 101 2.79 -12.77 2.02
C VAL A 101 3.87 -12.54 3.06
N PHE A 102 5.15 -12.48 2.66
CA PHE A 102 6.26 -12.24 3.61
C PHE A 102 6.21 -10.86 4.28
N HIS A 103 5.59 -9.86 3.63
CA HIS A 103 5.50 -8.49 4.13
C HIS A 103 4.21 -8.24 4.93
N LEU A 104 3.21 -9.14 4.84
CA LEU A 104 1.92 -8.99 5.51
C LEU A 104 2.02 -8.81 7.03
N PRO A 105 2.79 -9.61 7.80
CA PRO A 105 2.82 -9.48 9.25
C PRO A 105 3.28 -8.09 9.70
N ARG A 106 4.33 -7.56 9.05
CA ARG A 106 4.85 -6.21 9.30
C ARG A 106 3.82 -5.15 8.92
N ALA A 107 3.26 -5.22 7.72
CA ALA A 107 2.36 -4.21 7.20
C ALA A 107 1.08 -4.10 8.04
N VAL A 108 0.49 -5.24 8.41
CA VAL A 108 -0.69 -5.29 9.28
C VAL A 108 -0.37 -4.75 10.67
N ALA A 109 0.78 -5.12 11.26
CA ALA A 109 1.21 -4.60 12.56
C ALA A 109 1.35 -3.08 12.53
N LEU A 110 2.07 -2.51 11.54
CA LEU A 110 2.26 -1.07 11.40
C LEU A 110 0.93 -0.33 11.21
N CYS A 111 0.03 -0.85 10.38
CA CYS A 111 -1.27 -0.23 10.18
C CYS A 111 -2.13 -0.26 11.44
N ARG A 112 -2.10 -1.35 12.22
CA ARG A 112 -2.77 -1.41 13.52
C ARG A 112 -2.15 -0.47 14.55
N THR A 113 -0.83 -0.31 14.55
CA THR A 113 -0.13 0.67 15.39
C THR A 113 -0.49 2.11 15.01
N ALA A 114 -0.69 2.40 13.71
CA ALA A 114 -1.26 3.67 13.26
C ALA A 114 -2.75 3.84 13.67
N GLY A 115 -3.37 2.79 14.23
CA GLY A 115 -4.74 2.78 14.72
C GLY A 115 -5.79 2.58 13.63
N LEU A 116 -5.44 1.81 12.58
CA LEU A 116 -6.38 1.27 11.60
C LEU A 116 -6.85 -0.12 12.03
N ASP A 117 -8.12 -0.44 11.79
CA ASP A 117 -8.58 -1.83 11.76
C ASP A 117 -8.18 -2.46 10.42
N ALA A 118 -7.03 -3.13 10.43
CA ALA A 118 -6.39 -3.67 9.23
C ALA A 118 -6.42 -5.21 9.18
N PHE A 119 -6.83 -5.71 8.01
CA PHE A 119 -6.68 -7.10 7.58
C PHE A 119 -5.73 -7.18 6.39
N GLY A 120 -5.02 -8.29 6.22
CA GLY A 120 -4.02 -8.46 5.17
C GLY A 120 -4.41 -9.46 4.11
N VAL A 121 -4.19 -9.15 2.83
CA VAL A 121 -4.29 -10.08 1.69
C VAL A 121 -2.96 -10.05 0.93
N GLY A 122 -2.38 -11.23 0.75
CA GLY A 122 -1.01 -11.41 0.28
C GLY A 122 -0.95 -12.13 -1.06
N ASP A 123 -0.04 -11.70 -1.92
CA ASP A 123 0.41 -12.51 -3.06
C ASP A 123 1.48 -13.52 -2.63
N ASP A 124 1.34 -14.78 -3.06
CA ASP A 124 2.23 -15.90 -2.72
C ASP A 124 3.35 -16.13 -3.75
N SER A 125 3.49 -15.26 -4.76
CA SER A 125 4.57 -15.34 -5.76
C SER A 125 6.00 -15.24 -5.18
N SER A 126 6.14 -14.96 -3.88
CA SER A 126 7.40 -15.14 -3.13
C SER A 126 7.99 -16.55 -3.23
N HIS A 127 7.16 -17.56 -3.55
CA HIS A 127 7.63 -18.91 -3.83
C HIS A 127 8.46 -19.02 -5.12
N ASP A 128 8.21 -18.17 -6.11
CA ASP A 128 8.86 -18.23 -7.43
C ASP A 128 10.23 -17.53 -7.45
N TRP A 129 10.51 -16.67 -6.46
CA TRP A 129 11.76 -15.90 -6.34
C TRP A 129 12.37 -16.00 -4.93
N PRO A 130 12.71 -17.22 -4.44
CA PRO A 130 13.02 -17.47 -3.04
C PRO A 130 14.33 -16.83 -2.58
N VAL A 131 15.34 -16.71 -3.46
CA VAL A 131 16.66 -16.16 -3.11
C VAL A 131 16.61 -14.63 -2.96
N GLU A 132 15.94 -13.95 -3.88
CA GLU A 132 15.75 -12.50 -3.83
C GLU A 132 14.81 -12.11 -2.69
N THR A 133 13.73 -12.88 -2.50
CA THR A 133 12.83 -12.73 -1.35
C THR A 133 13.56 -12.95 -0.03
N ALA A 134 14.44 -13.96 0.07
CA ALA A 134 15.24 -14.21 1.27
C ALA A 134 16.26 -13.09 1.52
N ALA A 135 16.93 -12.57 0.49
CA ALA A 135 17.88 -11.46 0.62
C ALA A 135 17.19 -10.16 1.07
N TYR A 136 16.01 -9.85 0.51
CA TYR A 136 15.17 -8.74 0.96
C TYR A 136 14.66 -8.97 2.39
N ALA A 137 14.13 -10.15 2.69
CA ALA A 137 13.63 -10.51 4.01
C ALA A 137 14.73 -10.43 5.08
N VAL A 138 15.95 -10.95 4.83
CA VAL A 138 17.05 -10.93 5.80
C VAL A 138 17.57 -9.51 6.07
N ARG A 139 17.57 -8.60 5.08
CA ARG A 139 17.84 -7.18 5.33
C ARG A 139 16.69 -6.47 6.03
N GLU A 140 15.46 -6.91 5.79
CA GLU A 140 14.25 -6.35 6.38
C GLU A 140 14.03 -6.78 7.83
N PHE A 141 14.30 -8.03 8.23
CA PHE A 141 13.95 -8.55 9.57
C PHE A 141 14.57 -7.75 10.73
N PRO A 142 15.87 -7.40 10.72
CA PRO A 142 16.47 -6.57 11.77
C PRO A 142 16.06 -5.09 11.65
N ALA A 143 15.96 -4.56 10.42
CA ALA A 143 15.56 -3.18 10.19
C ALA A 143 14.08 -2.92 10.53
N THR A 144 13.23 -3.92 10.35
CA THR A 144 11.80 -3.94 10.66
C THR A 144 11.56 -4.08 12.15
N ALA A 145 12.27 -4.99 12.83
CA ALA A 145 12.19 -5.09 14.29
C ALA A 145 12.66 -3.79 14.94
N LYS A 146 13.74 -3.19 14.41
CA LYS A 146 14.21 -1.86 14.82
C LYS A 146 13.21 -0.75 14.51
N ALA A 147 12.61 -0.71 13.33
CA ALA A 147 11.61 0.30 12.97
C ALA A 147 10.29 0.15 13.74
N LEU A 148 9.88 -1.08 14.09
CA LEU A 148 8.77 -1.35 15.00
C LEU A 148 9.10 -0.91 16.42
N LEU A 149 10.32 -1.19 16.91
CA LEU A 149 10.78 -0.67 18.20
C LEU A 149 10.86 0.85 18.21
N ASP A 150 11.47 1.44 17.19
CA ASP A 150 11.61 2.88 17.05
C ASP A 150 10.23 3.52 16.88
N GLY A 151 9.27 2.92 16.16
CA GLY A 151 7.89 3.44 16.03
C GLY A 151 7.01 3.25 17.28
N LEU A 152 7.26 2.21 18.08
CA LEU A 152 6.58 1.97 19.36
C LEU A 152 7.16 2.82 20.50
N VAL A 153 8.45 3.13 20.47
CA VAL A 153 9.17 3.90 21.50
C VAL A 153 9.24 5.39 21.15
N LEU A 154 9.35 5.73 19.87
CA LEU A 154 9.43 7.08 19.35
C LEU A 154 8.25 7.25 18.38
N HIS A 155 7.26 8.06 18.75
CA HIS A 155 6.18 8.50 17.86
C HIS A 155 6.75 9.25 16.65
N SER A 156 7.34 8.51 15.72
CA SER A 156 8.07 9.04 14.58
C SER A 156 7.02 9.59 13.62
N SER A 157 7.00 10.92 13.50
CA SER A 157 6.08 11.62 12.60
C SER A 157 6.34 11.15 11.17
N PRO A 158 5.29 10.98 10.34
CA PRO A 158 5.46 10.62 8.93
C PRO A 158 6.35 11.63 8.23
N ARG A 159 7.08 11.20 7.21
CA ARG A 159 7.97 12.12 6.45
C ARG A 159 7.18 13.29 5.88
N PHE A 160 5.98 13.02 5.38
CA PHE A 160 5.05 14.03 4.88
C PHE A 160 3.61 13.65 5.22
N LEU A 161 2.97 14.43 6.10
CA LEU A 161 1.53 14.30 6.41
C LEU A 161 0.66 14.98 5.35
N GLY A 162 0.91 16.24 4.99
CA GLY A 162 0.01 16.96 4.07
C GLY A 162 -1.34 17.32 4.69
N ARG A 163 -2.30 17.76 3.87
CA ARG A 163 -3.66 18.17 4.31
C ARG A 163 -4.63 17.00 4.15
N ARG A 164 -5.65 16.93 5.02
CA ARG A 164 -6.75 15.97 4.90
C ARG A 164 -7.42 16.04 3.53
N GLU A 165 -7.67 14.88 2.94
CA GLU A 165 -8.35 14.70 1.66
C GLU A 165 -9.71 14.02 1.85
N VAL A 166 -10.63 14.27 0.91
CA VAL A 166 -11.97 13.65 0.86
C VAL A 166 -12.14 12.68 -0.31
N THR A 167 -11.04 12.43 -1.05
CA THR A 167 -11.01 11.59 -2.25
C THR A 167 -11.41 10.15 -1.95
N LEU A 168 -11.00 9.61 -0.80
CA LEU A 168 -11.41 8.27 -0.35
C LEU A 168 -12.89 8.21 0.03
N ASP A 169 -13.41 9.23 0.71
CA ASP A 169 -14.83 9.31 1.06
C ASP A 169 -15.71 9.32 -0.21
N HIS A 170 -15.33 10.10 -1.21
CA HIS A 170 -16.03 10.14 -2.51
C HIS A 170 -15.97 8.80 -3.24
N ALA A 171 -14.80 8.15 -3.27
CA ALA A 171 -14.63 6.85 -3.91
C ALA A 171 -15.45 5.74 -3.22
N LEU A 172 -15.66 5.84 -1.90
CA LEU A 172 -16.46 4.90 -1.11
C LEU A 172 -17.98 5.14 -1.20
N ALA A 173 -18.40 6.37 -1.49
CA ALA A 173 -19.81 6.79 -1.56
C ALA A 173 -20.45 6.63 -2.95
N SER A 174 -19.63 6.58 -3.99
CA SER A 174 -20.07 6.35 -5.38
C SER A 174 -20.60 4.94 -5.59
#